data_AF-A0A6V7X8I1-F1
#
_entry.id   AF-A0A6V7X8I1-F1
#
_cell.length_a   1.000
_cell.length_b   1.000
_cell.length_c   1.000
_cell.angle_alpha   90.00
_cell.angle_beta   90.00
_cell.angle_gamma   90.00
#
_symmetry.space_group_name_H-M   'P 1'
#
loop_
_entity.id
_entity.type
_entity.pdbx_description
1 polymer ?
#
loop_
_entity_poly.entity_id
_entity_poly.type
_entity_poly.pdbx_seq_one_letter_code
_entity_poly.pdbx_strand_id
1 'polypeptide(L)'
;MVLMSNKFHILAFSETWLNSKIEDSVIIQGFNYHLIRSDRQSRKGGGVAILISDLIPFQKIKVPKIPNSDICCIDVFSPLNQQKIRLIVVYRPTTKEALEHLTSLIDCLVLLSSIDYPYYILGDFNFPNLNWANPNPFPNTLTPSESIFSGIFSVEQS
;
A
#
# COMPACT_ATOMS: atom_id res chain seq x y z
N MET A 1 -0.46 -8.09 19.06
CA MET A 1 -0.11 -9.04 20.14
C MET A 1 0.43 -10.41 19.67
N VAL A 2 0.13 -10.90 18.45
CA VAL A 2 0.82 -12.09 17.86
C VAL A 2 1.93 -11.71 16.86
N LEU A 3 1.71 -10.64 16.09
CA LEU A 3 2.65 -10.18 15.06
C LEU A 3 3.98 -9.67 15.64
N MET A 4 3.95 -9.11 16.86
CA MET A 4 5.14 -8.54 17.52
C MET A 4 5.99 -9.60 18.24
N SER A 5 5.48 -10.83 18.37
CA SER A 5 6.21 -11.98 18.91
C SER A 5 7.21 -12.54 17.89
N ASN A 6 7.01 -12.24 16.60
CA ASN A 6 7.92 -12.55 15.52
C ASN A 6 8.67 -11.28 15.11
N LYS A 7 9.97 -11.40 14.79
CA LYS A 7 10.82 -10.26 14.42
C LYS A 7 10.68 -9.93 12.93
N PHE A 8 9.62 -9.20 12.58
CA PHE A 8 9.45 -8.66 11.23
C PHE A 8 10.10 -7.28 11.13
N HIS A 9 10.82 -6.99 10.04
CA HIS A 9 11.38 -5.65 9.86
C HIS A 9 10.32 -4.64 9.39
N ILE A 10 9.39 -5.11 8.55
CA ILE A 10 8.35 -4.30 7.93
C ILE A 10 7.06 -5.12 7.89
N LEU A 11 5.96 -4.52 8.30
CA LEU A 11 4.61 -5.08 8.24
C LEU A 11 3.71 -4.08 7.51
N ALA A 12 2.98 -4.53 6.50
CA ALA A 12 2.01 -3.74 5.76
C ALA A 12 0.60 -4.24 6.07
N PHE A 13 -0.32 -3.31 6.31
CA PHE A 13 -1.70 -3.58 6.67
C PHE A 13 -2.64 -2.83 5.74
N SER A 14 -3.65 -3.55 5.23
CA SER A 14 -4.87 -2.99 4.67
C SER A 14 -6.02 -3.18 5.67
N GLU A 15 -7.08 -2.40 5.51
CA GLU A 15 -8.25 -2.43 6.39
C GLU A 15 -7.88 -2.30 7.87
N THR A 16 -7.22 -1.19 8.22
CA THR A 16 -6.83 -0.94 9.61
C THR A 16 -8.00 -0.52 10.48
N TRP A 17 -9.04 0.09 9.88
CA TRP A 17 -10.20 0.68 10.57
C TRP A 17 -9.81 1.70 11.65
N LEU A 18 -8.59 2.24 11.54
CA LEU A 18 -8.07 3.26 12.44
C LEU A 18 -8.60 4.65 12.06
N ASN A 19 -8.61 5.53 13.06
CA ASN A 19 -8.94 6.93 12.90
C ASN A 19 -8.03 7.78 13.79
N SER A 20 -7.98 9.08 13.51
CA SER A 20 -7.06 10.02 14.16
C SER A 20 -7.26 10.19 15.67
N LYS A 21 -8.32 9.62 16.27
CA LYS A 21 -8.52 9.59 17.72
C LYS A 21 -7.76 8.45 18.40
N ILE A 22 -7.30 7.46 17.64
CA ILE A 22 -6.48 6.36 18.15
C ILE A 22 -5.02 6.79 18.02
N GLU A 23 -4.34 6.95 19.15
CA GLU A 23 -2.93 7.30 19.19
C GLU A 23 -2.05 6.15 18.69
N ASP A 24 -0.92 6.49 18.07
CA ASP A 24 0.04 5.50 17.56
C ASP A 24 0.61 4.63 18.69
N SER A 25 0.77 5.20 19.89
CA SER A 25 1.24 4.52 21.10
C SER A 25 0.37 3.31 21.47
N VAL A 26 -0.95 3.39 21.26
CA VAL A 26 -1.91 2.31 21.54
C VAL A 26 -1.73 1.14 20.58
N ILE A 27 -1.31 1.42 19.35
CA ILE A 27 -1.07 0.40 18.32
C ILE A 27 0.32 -0.22 18.48
N ILE A 28 1.33 0.63 18.68
CA ILE A 28 2.73 0.22 18.82
C ILE A 28 2.97 -0.50 20.16
N GLN A 29 2.19 -0.22 21.20
CA GLN A 29 2.25 -0.89 22.51
C GLN A 29 3.67 -1.01 23.11
N GLY A 30 4.51 0.01 22.90
CA GLY A 30 5.88 0.05 23.43
C GLY A 30 6.88 -0.85 22.68
N PHE A 31 6.50 -1.45 21.55
CA PHE A 31 7.44 -2.13 20.68
C PHE A 31 8.26 -1.15 19.84
N ASN A 32 9.43 -1.62 19.37
CA ASN A 32 10.42 -0.82 18.64
C ASN A 32 10.06 -0.66 17.14
N TYR A 33 8.96 0.04 16.86
CA TYR A 33 8.47 0.30 15.51
C TYR A 33 7.99 1.75 15.35
N HIS A 34 8.10 2.26 14.14
CA HIS A 34 7.40 3.44 13.68
C HIS A 34 6.12 3.04 12.95
N LEU A 35 5.05 3.82 13.16
CA LEU A 35 3.76 3.65 12.48
C LEU A 35 3.57 4.76 11.43
N ILE A 36 3.41 4.35 10.17
CA ILE A 36 3.02 5.23 9.07
C ILE A 36 1.64 4.79 8.64
N ARG A 37 0.64 5.68 8.70
CA ARG A 37 -0.75 5.31 8.38
C ARG A 37 -1.46 6.36 7.55
N SER A 38 -2.50 5.90 6.86
CA SER A 38 -3.47 6.70 6.13
C SER A 38 -4.87 6.31 6.63
N ASP A 39 -5.42 7.15 7.50
CA ASP A 39 -6.70 6.93 8.15
C ASP A 39 -7.85 7.54 7.35
N ARG A 40 -9.05 6.98 7.54
CA ARG A 40 -10.30 7.56 7.03
C ARG A 40 -11.02 8.32 8.13
N GLN A 41 -11.23 9.62 7.93
CA GLN A 41 -11.92 10.46 8.93
C GLN A 41 -13.46 10.41 8.82
N SER A 42 -14.00 10.17 7.62
CA SER A 42 -15.42 10.43 7.32
C SER A 42 -16.22 9.22 6.81
N ARG A 43 -15.63 8.01 6.80
CA ARG A 43 -16.28 6.80 6.27
C ARG A 43 -15.96 5.57 7.10
N LYS A 44 -16.86 4.58 7.05
CA LYS A 44 -16.71 3.28 7.71
C LYS A 44 -15.75 2.39 6.91
N GLY A 45 -14.79 1.79 7.59
CA GLY A 45 -13.86 0.79 7.05
C GLY A 45 -12.78 1.35 6.13
N GLY A 46 -11.74 0.55 5.89
CA GLY A 46 -10.55 0.87 5.11
C GLY A 46 -9.38 1.37 5.94
N GLY A 47 -8.50 2.17 5.32
CA GLY A 47 -7.24 2.62 5.88
C GLY A 47 -6.09 1.64 5.61
N VAL A 48 -4.88 2.18 5.57
CA VAL A 48 -3.64 1.42 5.43
C VAL A 48 -2.62 1.83 6.48
N ALA A 49 -1.75 0.91 6.87
CA ALA A 49 -0.64 1.20 7.77
C ALA A 49 0.62 0.41 7.39
N ILE A 50 1.76 0.98 7.74
CA ILE A 50 3.07 0.36 7.71
C ILE A 50 3.66 0.46 9.11
N LEU A 51 4.00 -0.69 9.70
CA LEU A 51 4.89 -0.75 10.85
C LEU A 51 6.30 -1.07 10.34
N ILE A 52 7.28 -0.25 10.69
CA ILE A 52 8.69 -0.46 10.33
C ILE A 52 9.55 -0.40 11.58
N SER A 53 10.46 -1.37 11.72
CA SER A 53 11.38 -1.40 12.87
C SER A 53 12.21 -0.12 12.93
N ASP A 54 12.43 0.37 14.15
CA ASP A 54 13.30 1.52 14.45
C ASP A 54 14.76 1.34 13.99
N LEU A 55 15.19 0.10 13.76
CA LEU A 55 16.51 -0.24 13.24
C LEU A 55 16.66 0.00 11.73
N ILE A 56 15.55 0.22 11.02
CA ILE A 56 15.55 0.35 9.56
C ILE A 56 15.39 1.83 9.20
N PRO A 57 16.40 2.47 8.59
CA PRO A 57 16.26 3.85 8.13
C PRO A 57 15.21 3.92 7.00
N PHE A 58 14.31 4.89 7.11
CA PHE A 58 13.26 5.09 6.11
C PHE A 58 12.88 6.57 5.98
N GLN A 59 12.21 6.90 4.88
CA GLN A 59 11.65 8.21 4.62
C GLN A 59 10.20 8.06 4.17
N LYS A 60 9.29 8.80 4.81
CA LYS A 60 7.89 8.88 4.37
C LYS A 60 7.79 9.68 3.07
N ILE A 61 7.08 9.12 2.09
CA ILE A 61 6.79 9.78 0.83
C ILE A 61 5.41 10.40 0.90
N LYS A 62 5.31 11.66 0.46
CA LYS A 62 4.03 12.37 0.41
C LYS A 62 3.20 11.80 -0.72
N VAL A 63 2.06 11.20 -0.35
CA VAL A 63 1.08 10.69 -1.30
C VAL A 63 0.05 11.79 -1.60
N PRO A 64 -0.28 12.07 -2.87
CA PRO A 64 -1.45 12.86 -3.23
C PRO A 64 -2.73 12.30 -2.59
N LYS A 65 -3.67 13.19 -2.23
CA LYS A 65 -4.98 12.74 -1.75
C LYS A 65 -5.79 12.20 -2.93
N ILE A 66 -6.11 10.91 -2.89
CA ILE A 66 -6.95 10.24 -3.89
C ILE A 66 -8.31 9.94 -3.27
N PRO A 67 -9.43 10.23 -3.96
CA PRO A 67 -10.74 9.81 -3.50
C PRO A 67 -10.83 8.29 -3.41
N ASN A 68 -11.49 7.78 -2.37
CA ASN A 68 -11.91 6.38 -2.29
C ASN A 68 -10.80 5.32 -2.22
N SER A 69 -9.52 5.68 -2.15
CA SER A 69 -8.41 4.75 -1.96
C SER A 69 -7.46 5.26 -0.88
N ASP A 70 -6.87 4.35 -0.11
CA ASP A 70 -5.91 4.69 0.94
C ASP A 70 -4.53 4.20 0.52
N ILE A 71 -3.54 5.08 0.65
CA ILE A 71 -2.16 4.79 0.23
C ILE A 71 -1.19 5.27 1.30
N CYS A 72 -0.20 4.43 1.61
CA CYS A 72 1.01 4.80 2.34
C CYS A 72 2.22 4.49 1.47
N CYS A 73 3.21 5.38 1.48
CA CYS A 73 4.42 5.20 0.69
C CYS A 73 5.64 5.57 1.53
N ILE A 74 6.66 4.72 1.52
CA ILE A 74 7.95 4.95 2.18
C ILE A 74 9.10 4.53 1.26
N ASP A 75 10.21 5.24 1.33
CA ASP A 75 11.52 4.76 0.86
C ASP A 75 12.22 4.10 2.06
N VAL A 76 12.69 2.87 1.87
CA VAL A 76 13.46 2.10 2.85
C VAL A 76 14.91 2.05 2.39
N PHE A 77 15.84 2.35 3.29
CA PHE A 77 17.27 2.42 2.97
C PHE A 77 18.01 1.23 3.58
N SER A 78 18.87 0.62 2.78
CA SER A 78 19.84 -0.35 3.26
C SER A 78 20.92 0.36 4.08
N PRO A 79 21.13 -0.06 5.34
CA PRO A 79 22.20 0.52 6.16
C PRO A 79 23.61 0.15 5.67
N LEU A 80 23.73 -0.81 4.74
CA LEU A 80 25.02 -1.38 4.34
C LEU A 80 25.58 -0.81 3.03
N ASN A 81 24.72 -0.42 2.09
CA ASN A 81 25.16 -0.16 0.70
C ASN A 81 24.42 0.99 0.01
N GLN A 82 23.76 1.88 0.77
CA GLN A 82 23.00 3.05 0.27
C GLN A 82 21.88 2.74 -0.75
N GLN A 83 21.63 1.46 -1.05
CA GLN A 83 20.50 1.05 -1.88
C GLN A 83 19.21 1.39 -1.14
N LYS A 84 18.18 1.70 -1.91
CA LYS A 84 16.84 1.91 -1.37
C LYS A 84 15.79 1.24 -2.22
N ILE A 85 14.68 0.93 -1.55
CA ILE A 85 13.51 0.31 -2.15
C ILE A 85 12.31 1.15 -1.74
N ARG A 86 11.39 1.40 -2.65
CA ARG A 86 10.10 2.04 -2.34
C ARG A 86 9.04 0.99 -2.02
N LEU A 87 8.29 1.20 -0.94
CA LEU A 87 7.12 0.40 -0.60
C LEU A 87 5.87 1.27 -0.70
N ILE A 88 4.92 0.83 -1.53
CA ILE A 88 3.63 1.48 -1.74
C ILE A 88 2.55 0.50 -1.25
N VAL A 89 1.88 0.85 -0.15
CA VAL A 89 0.79 0.05 0.42
C VAL A 89 -0.53 0.69 0.06
N VAL A 90 -1.41 -0.07 -0.58
CA VAL A 90 -2.69 0.39 -1.12
C VAL A 90 -3.85 -0.40 -0.54
N TYR A 91 -4.94 0.29 -0.26
CA TYR A 91 -6.25 -0.31 -0.10
C TYR A 91 -7.25 0.40 -1.02
N ARG A 92 -7.88 -0.36 -1.91
CA ARG A 92 -8.99 0.08 -2.75
C ARG A 92 -10.23 -0.76 -2.39
N PRO A 93 -11.36 -0.16 -2.00
CA PRO A 93 -12.57 -0.89 -1.67
C PRO A 93 -13.35 -1.29 -2.94
N THR A 94 -14.27 -2.25 -2.82
CA THR A 94 -15.13 -2.73 -3.93
C THR A 94 -16.24 -1.75 -4.36
N THR A 95 -16.31 -0.54 -3.82
CA THR A 95 -17.45 0.37 -4.09
C THR A 95 -17.44 0.93 -5.51
N LYS A 96 -18.61 1.36 -5.98
CA LYS A 96 -18.76 1.98 -7.30
C LYS A 96 -17.93 3.26 -7.41
N GLU A 97 -17.92 4.09 -6.37
CA GLU A 97 -17.15 5.34 -6.33
C GLU A 97 -15.65 5.05 -6.42
N ALA A 98 -15.17 3.98 -5.79
CA ALA A 98 -13.77 3.57 -5.92
C ALA A 98 -13.43 3.09 -7.34
N LEU A 99 -14.40 2.53 -8.07
CA LEU A 99 -14.23 2.19 -9.48
C LEU A 99 -14.21 3.44 -10.37
N GLU A 100 -15.07 4.42 -10.11
CA GLU A 100 -15.11 5.70 -10.84
C GLU A 100 -13.81 6.49 -10.71
N HIS A 101 -13.12 6.36 -9.57
CA HIS A 101 -11.82 7.00 -9.31
C HIS A 101 -10.61 6.10 -9.57
N LEU A 102 -10.80 4.96 -10.25
CA LEU A 102 -9.71 4.02 -10.52
C LEU A 102 -8.57 4.68 -11.29
N THR A 103 -8.85 5.47 -12.32
CA THR A 103 -7.80 6.17 -13.08
C THR A 103 -6.95 7.07 -12.19
N SER A 104 -7.56 7.80 -11.24
CA SER A 104 -6.81 8.63 -10.29
C SER A 104 -5.92 7.82 -9.36
N LEU A 105 -6.37 6.63 -8.94
CA LEU A 105 -5.53 5.70 -8.19
C LEU A 105 -4.34 5.23 -9.05
N ILE A 106 -4.59 4.88 -10.31
CA ILE A 106 -3.57 4.39 -11.24
C ILE A 106 -2.54 5.49 -11.55
N ASP A 107 -2.98 6.71 -11.85
CA ASP A 107 -2.09 7.85 -12.06
C ASP A 107 -1.21 8.12 -10.83
N CYS A 108 -1.79 7.98 -9.63
CA CYS A 108 -1.04 8.10 -8.38
C CYS A 108 0.00 6.98 -8.23
N LEU A 109 -0.34 5.74 -8.59
CA LEU A 109 0.59 4.62 -8.53
C LEU A 109 1.74 4.82 -9.51
N VAL A 110 1.45 5.19 -10.75
CA VAL A 110 2.45 5.52 -11.78
C VAL A 110 3.36 6.66 -11.33
N LEU A 111 2.80 7.73 -10.73
CA LEU A 111 3.59 8.82 -10.18
C LEU A 111 4.53 8.34 -9.07
N LEU A 112 4.05 7.48 -8.17
CA LEU A 112 4.84 6.96 -7.05
C LEU A 112 5.89 5.94 -7.50
N SER A 113 5.66 5.21 -8.60
CA SER A 113 6.57 4.22 -9.16
C SER A 113 7.49 4.76 -10.26
N SER A 114 7.30 6.00 -10.71
CA SER A 114 8.19 6.68 -11.67
C SER A 114 9.49 7.14 -10.98
N ILE A 115 10.34 6.17 -10.66
CA ILE A 115 11.60 6.32 -9.94
C ILE A 115 12.67 5.41 -10.57
N ASP A 116 13.94 5.66 -10.27
CA ASP A 116 15.12 4.98 -10.82
C ASP A 116 15.66 3.84 -9.92
N TYR A 117 14.87 3.38 -8.96
CA TYR A 117 15.23 2.30 -8.04
C TYR A 117 14.05 1.35 -7.79
N PRO A 118 14.28 0.13 -7.27
CA PRO A 118 13.23 -0.87 -7.13
C PRO A 118 12.09 -0.40 -6.23
N TYR A 119 10.87 -0.86 -6.55
CA TYR A 119 9.69 -0.61 -5.74
C TYR A 119 8.81 -1.86 -5.65
N TYR A 120 7.98 -1.90 -4.62
CA TYR A 120 6.93 -2.89 -4.46
C TYR A 120 5.61 -2.19 -4.19
N ILE A 121 4.57 -2.61 -4.92
CA ILE A 121 3.19 -2.23 -4.66
C ILE A 121 2.49 -3.42 -4.02
N LEU A 122 1.97 -3.22 -2.81
CA LEU A 122 1.34 -4.26 -2.00
C LEU A 122 0.00 -3.76 -1.44
N GLY A 123 -0.84 -4.70 -1.04
CA GLY A 123 -2.09 -4.44 -0.36
C GLY A 123 -3.26 -5.09 -1.06
N ASP A 124 -4.46 -4.55 -0.80
CA ASP A 124 -5.70 -5.14 -1.27
C ASP A 124 -6.40 -4.20 -2.26
N PHE A 125 -6.42 -4.64 -3.52
CA PHE A 125 -7.02 -3.92 -4.64
C PHE A 125 -8.50 -4.27 -4.85
N ASN A 126 -9.00 -5.34 -4.21
CA ASN A 126 -10.38 -5.79 -4.33
C ASN A 126 -10.89 -5.88 -5.78
N PHE A 127 -10.13 -6.51 -6.67
CA PHE A 127 -10.64 -6.93 -7.98
C PHE A 127 -11.19 -8.35 -7.88
N PRO A 128 -12.52 -8.54 -7.90
CA PRO A 128 -13.15 -9.83 -7.63
C PRO A 128 -12.95 -10.86 -8.74
N ASN A 129 -12.67 -10.43 -9.97
CA ASN A 129 -12.46 -11.37 -11.09
C ASN A 129 -10.99 -11.77 -11.25
N LEU A 130 -10.07 -11.19 -10.46
CA LEU A 130 -8.67 -11.59 -10.45
C LEU A 130 -8.46 -12.77 -9.49
N ASN A 131 -7.75 -13.80 -9.96
CA ASN A 131 -7.38 -14.94 -9.12
C ASN A 131 -6.06 -14.67 -8.39
N TRP A 132 -6.14 -13.96 -7.27
CA TRP A 132 -4.96 -13.58 -6.46
C TRP A 132 -4.13 -14.76 -5.93
N ALA A 133 -4.66 -15.98 -5.94
CA ALA A 133 -3.91 -17.18 -5.55
C ALA A 133 -3.00 -17.71 -6.68
N ASN A 134 -3.18 -17.22 -7.91
CA ASN A 134 -2.38 -17.62 -9.06
C ASN A 134 -1.26 -16.58 -9.31
N PRO A 135 -0.01 -17.01 -9.56
CA PRO A 135 1.06 -16.12 -10.00
C PRO A 135 0.70 -15.27 -11.23
N ASN A 136 -0.16 -15.79 -12.12
CA ASN A 136 -0.83 -15.00 -13.14
C ASN A 136 -2.31 -14.84 -12.75
N PRO A 137 -2.68 -13.75 -12.07
CA PRO A 137 -4.03 -13.57 -11.54
C PRO A 137 -5.05 -13.13 -12.60
N PHE A 138 -4.61 -12.83 -13.83
CA PHE A 138 -5.45 -12.25 -14.87
C PHE A 138 -6.23 -13.33 -15.66
N PRO A 139 -7.57 -13.24 -15.72
CA PRO A 139 -8.36 -14.11 -16.59
C PRO A 139 -8.17 -13.76 -18.08
N ASN A 140 -8.60 -14.67 -18.97
CA ASN A 140 -8.57 -14.48 -20.43
C ASN A 140 -9.39 -13.27 -20.91
N THR A 141 -10.36 -12.83 -20.11
CA THR A 141 -11.20 -11.67 -20.43
C THR A 141 -11.26 -10.77 -19.21
N LEU A 142 -10.62 -9.61 -19.33
CA LEU A 142 -10.58 -8.58 -18.30
C LEU A 142 -11.72 -7.58 -18.52
N THR A 143 -12.30 -7.10 -17.43
CA THR A 143 -13.14 -5.90 -17.48
C THR A 143 -12.28 -4.68 -17.87
N PRO A 144 -12.86 -3.59 -18.41
CA PRO A 144 -12.10 -2.38 -18.74
C PRO A 144 -11.22 -1.88 -17.59
N SER A 145 -11.73 -1.91 -16.35
CA SER A 145 -10.98 -1.54 -15.15
C SER A 145 -9.79 -2.45 -14.86
N GLU A 146 -9.95 -3.76 -15.02
CA GLU A 146 -8.88 -4.72 -14.77
C GLU A 146 -7.80 -4.65 -15.84
N SER A 147 -8.17 -4.35 -17.10
CA SER A 147 -7.21 -4.10 -18.18
C SER A 147 -6.34 -2.87 -17.93
N ILE A 148 -6.92 -1.78 -17.40
CA ILE A 148 -6.13 -0.59 -17.04
C ILE A 148 -5.20 -0.93 -15.87
N PHE A 149 -5.69 -1.67 -14.87
CA PHE A 149 -4.88 -2.10 -13.72
C PHE A 149 -3.74 -3.05 -14.11
N SER A 150 -3.99 -4.05 -14.96
CA SER A 150 -2.97 -4.99 -15.44
C SER A 150 -1.88 -4.28 -16.24
N GLY A 151 -2.24 -3.18 -16.93
CA GLY A 151 -1.29 -2.34 -17.64
C GLY A 151 -0.14 -1.84 -16.77
N ILE A 152 -0.39 -1.55 -15.49
CA ILE A 152 0.64 -1.03 -14.55
C ILE A 152 1.81 -2.02 -14.40
N PHE A 153 1.50 -3.32 -14.30
CA PHE A 153 2.51 -4.37 -14.11
C PHE A 153 3.09 -4.89 -15.43
N SER A 154 2.53 -4.48 -16.57
CA SER A 154 2.95 -4.96 -17.89
C SER A 154 4.07 -4.11 -18.50
N VAL A 155 4.36 -2.92 -17.94
CA VAL A 155 5.36 -1.97 -18.47
C VAL A 155 6.80 -2.39 -18.12
N GLU A 156 7.01 -3.35 -17.21
CA GLU A 156 8.35 -3.77 -16.77
C GLU A 156 9.01 -4.88 -17.63
N GLN A 157 8.49 -5.19 -18.82
CA GLN A 157 9.06 -6.24 -19.70
C GLN A 157 9.68 -5.75 -21.03
N SER A 158 9.90 -4.44 -21.21
CA SER A 158 10.56 -3.91 -22.43
C SER A 158 11.92 -3.29 -22.16
#